data_AF-A0A947ALZ1-F1
#
_entry.id   AF-A0A947ALZ1-F1
#
_cell.length_a   1.000
_cell.length_b   1.000
_cell.length_c   1.000
_cell.angle_alpha   90.00
_cell.angle_beta   90.00
_cell.angle_gamma   90.00
#
_symmetry.space_group_name_H-M   'P 1'
#
loop_
_entity.id
_entity.type
_entity.pdbx_description
1 polymer ?
#
loop_
_entity_poly.entity_id
_entity_poly.type
_entity_poly.pdbx_seq_one_letter_code
_entity_poly.pdbx_strand_id
1 'polypeptide(L)' 'MIGNERLVTANGLENMVVVETSDSILISGMSSTQDIKTIVTELKEKKRKEY' A
#
# COMPACT_ATOMS: atom_id res chain seq x y z
N MET A 1 -2.32 13.42 -5.36
CA MET A 1 -0.97 12.84 -5.50
C MET A 1 -0.59 12.27 -4.14
N ILE A 2 -0.37 10.96 -4.06
CA ILE A 2 0.20 10.27 -2.89
C ILE A 2 1.66 9.98 -3.30
N GLY A 3 2.62 10.35 -2.46
CA GLY A 3 4.06 10.17 -2.72
C GLY A 3 4.80 11.45 -3.08
N ASN A 4 5.38 12.14 -2.09
CA ASN A 4 6.35 13.21 -2.34
C ASN A 4 7.74 12.67 -2.73
N GLU A 5 7.97 11.36 -2.67
CA GLU A 5 9.26 10.71 -3.02
C GLU A 5 9.15 9.57 -4.05
N ARG A 6 7.93 9.12 -4.40
CA ARG A 6 7.71 7.99 -5.33
C ARG A 6 6.54 8.28 -6.28
N LEU A 7 6.78 8.16 -7.58
CA LEU A 7 5.73 8.26 -8.59
C LEU A 7 4.89 6.98 -8.60
N VAL A 8 3.60 7.10 -8.28
CA VAL A 8 2.63 6.00 -8.37
C VAL A 8 1.54 6.41 -9.36
N THR A 9 1.32 5.60 -10.41
CA THR A 9 0.28 5.84 -11.43
C THR A 9 -0.62 4.62 -11.54
N ALA A 10 -1.93 4.85 -11.47
CA ALA A 10 -2.96 3.85 -11.71
C ALA A 10 -3.85 4.34 -12.87
N ASN A 11 -4.13 3.46 -13.83
CA ASN A 11 -4.96 3.78 -15.00
C ASN A 11 -6.03 2.69 -15.18
N GLY A 12 -7.29 3.10 -15.36
CA GLY A 12 -8.40 2.17 -15.57
C GLY A 12 -8.74 1.27 -14.37
N LEU A 13 -8.36 1.69 -13.15
CA LEU A 13 -8.64 0.95 -11.92
C LEU A 13 -9.64 1.73 -11.07
N GLU A 14 -10.60 1.03 -10.50
CA GLU A 14 -11.66 1.60 -9.66
C GLU A 14 -11.66 0.95 -8.27
N ASN A 15 -12.19 1.67 -7.28
CA ASN A 15 -12.39 1.16 -5.92
C ASN A 15 -11.11 0.56 -5.32
N MET A 16 -10.02 1.32 -5.29
CA MET A 16 -8.77 0.90 -4.67
C MET A 16 -8.37 1.83 -3.52
N VAL A 17 -7.63 1.26 -2.58
CA VAL A 17 -6.98 1.95 -1.47
C VAL A 17 -5.47 1.85 -1.66
N VAL A 18 -4.79 2.99 -1.53
CA VAL A 18 -3.33 3.10 -1.54
C VAL A 18 -2.88 3.57 -0.17
N VAL A 19 -2.02 2.79 0.49
CA VAL A 19 -1.42 3.13 1.79
C VAL A 19 0.08 3.24 1.60
N GLU A 20 0.63 4.41 1.90
CA GLU A 20 2.05 4.69 1.87
C GLU A 20 2.62 4.67 3.30
N THR A 21 3.68 3.92 3.51
CA THR A 21 4.50 3.92 4.74
C THR A 21 5.95 4.28 4.39
N SER A 22 6.76 4.59 5.39
CA SER A 22 8.19 4.94 5.18
C SER A 22 9.01 3.83 4.50
N ASP A 23 8.56 2.59 4.57
CA ASP A 23 9.24 1.40 4.08
C ASP A 23 8.54 0.73 2.88
N SER A 24 7.25 1.00 2.62
CA SER A 24 6.48 0.26 1.63
C SER A 24 5.25 1.01 1.08
N ILE A 25 4.68 0.49 0.00
CA ILE A 25 3.40 0.93 -0.56
C ILE A 25 2.49 -0.29 -0.67
N LEU A 26 1.31 -0.22 -0.06
CA LEU A 26 0.25 -1.21 -0.18
C LEU A 26 -0.85 -0.69 -1.11
N ILE A 27 -1.24 -1.50 -2.10
CA ILE A 27 -2.34 -1.22 -3.02
C ILE A 27 -3.33 -2.39 -2.93
N SER A 28 -4.60 -2.11 -2.65
CA SER A 28 -5.64 -3.15 -2.52
C SER A 28 -7.00 -2.66 -3.00
N GLY A 29 -7.84 -3.59 -3.44
CA GLY A 29 -9.25 -3.31 -3.74
C GLY A 29 -10.04 -2.99 -2.49
N MET A 30 -10.99 -2.07 -2.60
CA MET A 30 -11.83 -1.58 -1.50
C MET A 30 -12.77 -2.67 -0.96
N SER A 31 -13.10 -3.68 -1.76
CA SER A 31 -13.81 -4.89 -1.33
C SER A 31 -13.00 -5.77 -0.36
N SER A 32 -11.68 -5.56 -0.28
CA SER A 32 -10.75 -6.33 0.55
C SER A 32 -10.21 -5.50 1.74
N THR A 33 -10.88 -4.39 2.08
CA THR A 33 -10.41 -3.40 3.07
C THR A 33 -10.51 -3.84 4.55
N GLN A 34 -11.24 -4.92 4.87
CA GLN A 34 -11.49 -5.31 6.26
C GLN A 34 -10.20 -5.64 7.04
N ASP A 35 -9.12 -6.02 6.35
CA ASP A 35 -7.86 -6.44 6.97
C ASP A 35 -6.67 -5.51 6.70
N ILE A 36 -6.89 -4.25 6.28
CA ILE A 36 -5.78 -3.32 5.98
C ILE A 36 -4.82 -3.18 7.16
N LYS A 37 -5.33 -3.11 8.40
CA LYS A 37 -4.48 -3.01 9.60
C LYS A 37 -3.60 -4.23 9.78
N THR A 38 -4.14 -5.43 9.54
CA THR A 38 -3.41 -6.69 9.62
C THR A 38 -2.31 -6.72 8.56
N ILE A 39 -2.63 -6.39 7.31
CA ILE A 39 -1.67 -6.38 6.20
C ILE A 39 -0.56 -5.33 6.42
N VAL A 40 -0.91 -4.11 6.85
CA VAL A 40 0.07 -3.07 7.17
C VAL A 40 0.95 -3.48 8.36
N THR A 41 0.39 -4.17 9.34
CA THR A 41 1.17 -4.70 10.48
C THR A 41 2.14 -5.78 10.02
N GLU A 42 1.68 -6.74 9.22
CA GLU A 42 2.55 -7.76 8.64
C GLU A 42 3.67 -7.18 7.79
N LEU A 43 3.38 -6.15 6.98
CA LEU A 43 4.39 -5.47 6.16
C LEU A 43 5.47 -4.81 7.05
N LYS A 44 5.05 -4.10 8.10
CA LYS A 44 5.96 -3.49 9.09
C LYS A 44 6.79 -4.53 9.86
N GLU A 45 6.19 -5.67 10.21
CA GLU A 45 6.87 -6.76 10.91
C GLU A 45 7.85 -7.51 10.01
N LYS A 46 7.51 -7.66 8.73
CA LYS A 46 8.33 -8.41 7.77
C LYS A 46 9.67 -7.73 7.46
N LYS A 47 9.90 -6.45 7.81
CA LYS A 47 11.17 -5.69 7.66
C LYS A 47 12.05 -6.19 6.50
N ARG A 48 11.46 -6.41 5.33
CA ARG A 48 12.18 -7.05 4.23
C ARG A 48 13.18 -6.06 3.67
N LYS A 49 14.46 -6.34 3.90
CA LYS A 49 15.62 -5.71 3.24
C LYS A 49 15.76 -6.21 1.80
N GLU A 50 14.67 -6.25 1.04
CA GLU A 50 14.74 -6.51 -0.39
C GLU A 50 14.47 -5.15 -1.04
N TYR A 51 15.59 -4.52 -1.49
CA TYR A 51 15.82 -3.17 -2.03
C TYR A 51 16.31 -2.10 -1.04
#